data_AF-A0A9K3LD09-F1
#
_entry.id   AF-A0A9K3LD09-F1
#
_cell.length_a   1.000
_cell.length_b   1.000
_cell.length_c   1.000
_cell.angle_alpha   90.00
_cell.angle_beta   90.00
_cell.angle_gamma   90.00
#
_symmetry.space_group_name_H-M   'P 1'
#
loop_
_entity.id
_entity.type
_entity.pdbx_description
1 polymer ?
#
loop_
_entity_poly.entity_id
_entity_poly.type
_entity_poly.pdbx_seq_one_letter_code
_entity_poly.pdbx_strand_id
1 'polypeptide(L)'
;MTTSRFLTITLSILLAASRADAQCTSCASGEPLCDASQLVSVEGFAETDTSCKSAQLANFQKRCCNGPPYDYCSICPDGTTPSGLNDPIPTGEFATDPTCNEFQFQPNSRTNLIPGQEGNCADTFLQRTSHYCGCPNIQQECYLCPDGSNPGNPDRGEAWATNSNCRGLEFLFSAFTADECQVYPDNFGVNFAAFCVCPGVEEPPADNPECSICNGNAVVNPDFIYARPPDAVFERKCSQAEEFAKFITNSRSCDTLLQQARIACCPNGSIPGLETNTMGASSGVARVGSTKMFVGLAISAMAILEAMVEVN
;
A
#
# COMPACT_ATOMS: atom_id res chain seq x y z
N MET A 1 59.17 43.36 20.69
CA MET A 1 59.72 42.58 19.56
C MET A 1 59.15 41.18 19.65
N THR A 2 58.32 40.82 18.64
CA THR A 2 58.25 39.51 17.94
C THR A 2 58.26 38.24 18.80
N THR A 3 57.36 37.26 18.71
CA THR A 3 56.49 36.77 17.63
C THR A 3 55.82 35.51 18.21
N SER A 4 54.51 35.30 18.05
CA SER A 4 53.95 33.96 17.85
C SER A 4 52.45 34.06 17.50
N ARG A 5 52.17 34.08 16.20
CA ARG A 5 50.85 33.86 15.61
C ARG A 5 51.04 32.85 14.48
N PHE A 6 51.11 31.57 14.81
CA PHE A 6 51.09 30.48 13.82
C PHE A 6 50.58 29.20 14.48
N LEU A 7 49.26 29.08 14.69
CA LEU A 7 48.66 27.76 14.95
C LEU A 7 47.13 27.75 14.79
N THR A 8 46.56 28.11 13.64
CA THR A 8 45.13 27.84 13.40
C THR A 8 44.68 27.85 11.93
N ILE A 9 45.46 27.32 10.98
CA ILE A 9 44.94 27.18 9.59
C ILE A 9 45.50 25.92 8.93
N THR A 10 45.13 24.75 9.43
CA THR A 10 45.40 23.46 8.74
C THR A 10 44.45 22.34 9.19
N LEU A 11 43.17 22.65 9.45
CA LEU A 11 42.16 21.62 9.76
C LEU A 11 40.81 21.85 9.07
N SER A 12 40.80 22.58 7.96
CA SER A 12 39.58 22.80 7.15
C SER A 12 39.71 22.33 5.71
N ILE A 13 40.89 21.85 5.28
CA ILE A 13 41.16 21.44 3.89
C ILE A 13 41.10 19.90 3.71
N LEU A 14 41.07 19.13 4.80
CA LEU A 14 40.94 17.66 4.75
C LEU A 14 39.50 17.13 4.88
N LEU A 15 38.50 17.99 5.13
CA LEU A 15 37.08 17.60 5.08
C LEU A 15 36.36 17.97 3.77
N ALA A 16 37.05 18.61 2.83
CA ALA A 16 36.47 18.98 1.53
C ALA A 16 36.79 17.99 0.39
N ALA A 17 37.56 16.92 0.67
CA ALA A 17 38.04 15.98 -0.34
C ALA A 17 37.38 14.57 -0.31
N SER A 18 36.35 14.35 0.51
CA SER A 18 35.64 13.06 0.56
C SER A 18 34.16 13.11 0.21
N ARG A 19 33.63 14.29 -0.14
CA ARG A 19 32.42 14.36 -0.98
C ARG A 19 32.87 14.29 -2.43
N ALA A 20 33.46 13.17 -2.82
CA ALA A 20 33.38 12.80 -4.22
C ALA A 20 31.88 12.76 -4.50
N ASP A 21 31.42 13.62 -5.40
CA ASP A 21 30.10 13.50 -6.00
C ASP A 21 30.00 12.07 -6.52
N ALA A 22 29.42 11.18 -5.72
CA ALA A 22 29.09 9.83 -6.13
C ALA A 22 27.94 10.01 -7.13
N GLN A 23 28.30 10.41 -8.34
CA GLN A 23 27.36 10.51 -9.44
C GLN A 23 26.76 9.13 -9.60
N CYS A 24 25.45 9.04 -9.37
CA CYS A 24 24.74 7.80 -9.53
C CYS A 24 24.96 7.28 -10.95
N THR A 25 25.66 6.17 -11.09
CA THR A 25 25.81 5.47 -12.36
C THR A 25 24.60 4.59 -12.61
N SER A 26 24.20 4.42 -13.88
CA SER A 26 23.04 3.57 -14.24
C SER A 26 23.21 2.11 -13.80
N CYS A 27 24.46 1.64 -13.66
CA CYS A 27 24.82 0.34 -13.12
C CYS A 27 25.84 0.50 -11.99
N ALA A 28 25.73 -0.33 -10.94
CA ALA A 28 26.64 -0.29 -9.79
C ALA A 28 28.11 -0.59 -10.17
N SER A 29 28.32 -1.41 -11.21
CA SER A 29 29.65 -1.70 -11.77
C SER A 29 30.18 -0.63 -12.74
N GLY A 30 29.39 0.40 -13.04
CA GLY A 30 29.73 1.47 -13.99
C GLY A 30 29.55 1.13 -15.48
N GLU A 31 29.33 -0.15 -15.84
CA GLU A 31 29.21 -0.60 -17.22
C GLU A 31 27.76 -0.98 -17.59
N PRO A 32 27.11 -0.28 -18.55
CA PRO A 32 25.82 -0.71 -19.09
C PRO A 32 25.98 -1.76 -20.19
N LEU A 33 25.09 -2.75 -20.21
CA LEU A 33 25.00 -3.81 -21.22
C LEU A 33 23.93 -3.55 -22.30
N CYS A 34 22.99 -2.65 -22.02
CA CYS A 34 21.88 -2.29 -22.90
C CYS A 34 22.12 -0.95 -23.61
N ASP A 35 21.31 -0.69 -24.64
CA ASP A 35 21.20 0.63 -25.26
C ASP A 35 20.75 1.69 -24.23
N ALA A 36 21.29 2.90 -24.35
CA ALA A 36 20.98 4.03 -23.47
C ALA A 36 19.48 4.35 -23.44
N SER A 37 18.73 4.02 -24.50
CA SER A 37 17.28 4.16 -24.56
C SER A 37 16.51 3.27 -23.59
N GLN A 38 17.10 2.18 -23.11
CA GLN A 38 16.48 1.21 -22.19
C GLN A 38 16.82 1.49 -20.73
N LEU A 39 17.84 2.32 -20.48
CA LEU A 39 18.26 2.71 -19.15
C LEU A 39 17.22 3.65 -18.55
N VAL A 40 16.86 3.39 -17.30
CA VAL A 40 16.13 4.36 -16.50
C VAL A 40 17.09 5.51 -16.21
N SER A 41 16.83 6.69 -16.79
CA SER A 41 17.65 7.88 -16.59
C SER A 41 17.55 8.35 -15.14
N VAL A 42 18.70 8.67 -14.56
CA VAL A 42 18.81 9.24 -13.20
C VAL A 42 18.92 10.78 -13.26
N GLU A 43 18.69 11.38 -14.43
CA GLU A 43 18.81 12.83 -14.63
C GLU A 43 17.87 13.61 -13.71
N GLY A 44 18.46 14.45 -12.84
CA GLY A 44 17.71 15.34 -11.94
C GLY A 44 17.41 14.76 -10.56
N PHE A 45 17.79 13.52 -10.25
CA PHE A 45 17.71 13.00 -8.88
C PHE A 45 18.87 13.54 -8.05
N ALA A 46 18.69 14.74 -7.51
CA ALA A 46 19.47 15.20 -6.37
C ALA A 46 19.20 14.28 -5.16
N GLU A 47 20.26 13.63 -4.68
CA GLU A 47 20.65 13.54 -3.26
C GLU A 47 20.16 12.40 -2.32
N THR A 48 19.57 11.29 -2.78
CA THR A 48 19.46 10.10 -1.90
C THR A 48 20.03 8.83 -2.52
N ASP A 49 20.84 8.12 -1.72
CA ASP A 49 21.38 6.78 -2.02
C ASP A 49 20.27 5.81 -2.48
N THR A 50 19.06 5.97 -1.92
CA THR A 50 17.86 5.18 -2.23
C THR A 50 17.38 5.31 -3.69
N SER A 51 17.25 6.53 -4.23
CA SER A 51 16.77 6.71 -5.61
C SER A 51 17.78 6.15 -6.62
N CYS A 52 19.07 6.33 -6.34
CA CYS A 52 20.14 5.76 -7.16
C CYS A 52 20.10 4.23 -7.15
N LYS A 53 20.08 3.61 -5.96
CA LYS A 53 19.99 2.16 -5.80
C LYS A 53 18.74 1.58 -6.46
N SER A 54 17.61 2.29 -6.38
CA SER A 54 16.37 1.88 -7.05
C SER A 54 16.51 1.86 -8.58
N ALA A 55 17.13 2.89 -9.18
CA ALA A 55 17.37 2.93 -10.62
C ALA A 55 18.37 1.87 -11.09
N GLN A 56 19.46 1.67 -10.34
CA GLN A 56 20.45 0.61 -10.60
C GLN A 56 19.81 -0.78 -10.53
N LEU A 57 18.93 -1.01 -9.55
CA LEU A 57 18.22 -2.27 -9.41
C LEU A 57 17.26 -2.51 -10.58
N ALA A 58 16.50 -1.49 -11.00
CA ALA A 58 15.61 -1.58 -12.15
C ALA A 58 16.39 -1.89 -13.45
N ASN A 59 17.56 -1.28 -13.65
CA ASN A 59 18.43 -1.58 -14.79
C ASN A 59 19.01 -3.00 -14.70
N PHE A 60 19.36 -3.49 -13.50
CA PHE A 60 19.78 -4.87 -13.30
C PHE A 60 18.66 -5.87 -13.62
N GLN A 61 17.42 -5.62 -13.19
CA GLN A 61 16.25 -6.46 -13.50
C GLN A 61 15.96 -6.54 -15.00
N LYS A 62 16.23 -5.47 -15.75
CA LYS A 62 16.19 -5.44 -17.21
C LYS A 62 17.38 -6.15 -17.88
N ARG A 63 18.27 -6.76 -17.09
CA ARG A 63 19.53 -7.39 -17.54
C ARG A 63 20.50 -6.41 -18.20
N CYS A 64 20.39 -5.13 -17.85
CA CYS A 64 21.26 -4.08 -18.38
C CYS A 64 22.52 -3.86 -17.55
N CYS A 65 22.60 -4.46 -16.37
CA CYS A 65 23.78 -4.42 -15.51
C CYS A 65 24.25 -5.84 -15.22
N ASN A 66 25.57 -6.03 -15.09
CA ASN A 66 26.17 -7.34 -14.79
C ASN A 66 25.85 -7.85 -13.38
N GLY A 67 25.43 -6.96 -12.48
CA GLY A 67 25.09 -7.31 -11.11
C GLY A 67 24.14 -6.30 -10.49
N PRO A 68 23.43 -6.70 -9.42
CA PRO A 68 22.60 -5.80 -8.64
C PRO A 68 23.49 -4.78 -7.89
N PRO A 69 22.92 -3.65 -7.45
CA PRO A 69 23.59 -2.80 -6.45
C PRO A 69 23.86 -3.59 -5.17
N TYR A 70 24.81 -3.12 -4.34
CA TYR A 70 24.95 -3.61 -2.97
C TYR A 70 23.68 -3.23 -2.17
N ASP A 71 23.22 -4.09 -1.26
CA ASP A 71 22.04 -3.91 -0.39
C ASP A 71 20.65 -4.05 -1.08
N TYR A 72 20.34 -5.25 -1.55
CA TYR A 72 19.01 -5.61 -2.06
C TYR A 72 18.45 -6.84 -1.34
N CYS A 73 17.12 -6.96 -1.34
CA CYS A 73 16.41 -8.15 -0.90
C CYS A 73 16.10 -9.01 -2.12
N SER A 74 16.41 -10.31 -2.04
CA SER A 74 15.87 -11.31 -2.95
C SER A 74 14.48 -11.73 -2.50
N ILE A 75 13.65 -12.12 -3.45
CA ILE A 75 12.30 -12.63 -3.17
C ILE A 75 12.30 -13.92 -2.34
N CYS A 76 13.22 -14.85 -2.61
CA CYS A 76 13.40 -16.02 -1.75
C CYS A 76 14.39 -15.67 -0.63
N PRO A 77 14.04 -15.92 0.65
CA PRO A 77 14.90 -15.58 1.79
C PRO A 77 16.28 -16.27 1.78
N ASP A 78 16.39 -17.46 1.19
CA ASP A 78 17.64 -18.22 1.05
C ASP A 78 18.48 -17.82 -0.17
N GLY A 79 18.02 -16.83 -0.95
CA GLY A 79 18.66 -16.37 -2.18
C GLY A 79 18.47 -17.31 -3.38
N THR A 80 17.65 -18.35 -3.26
CA THR A 80 17.34 -19.23 -4.41
C THR A 80 16.53 -18.50 -5.46
N THR A 81 16.63 -18.97 -6.71
CA THR A 81 15.79 -18.48 -7.80
C THR A 81 14.39 -19.10 -7.68
N PRO A 82 13.31 -18.30 -7.66
CA PRO A 82 11.94 -18.82 -7.66
C PRO A 82 11.67 -19.70 -8.88
N SER A 83 10.93 -20.80 -8.71
CA SER A 83 10.52 -21.63 -9.86
C SER A 83 9.48 -20.94 -10.75
N GLY A 84 8.70 -20.01 -10.18
CA GLY A 84 7.58 -19.32 -10.79
C GLY A 84 7.89 -17.89 -11.23
N LEU A 85 9.05 -17.62 -11.83
CA LEU A 85 9.43 -16.24 -12.20
C LEU A 85 8.42 -15.53 -13.11
N ASN A 86 7.69 -16.26 -13.96
CA ASN A 86 6.67 -15.66 -14.83
C ASN A 86 5.25 -15.76 -14.24
N ASP A 87 5.11 -16.31 -13.03
CA ASP A 87 3.81 -16.45 -12.41
C ASP A 87 3.32 -15.06 -11.95
N PRO A 88 2.05 -14.74 -12.19
CA PRO A 88 1.47 -13.47 -11.76
C PRO A 88 1.29 -13.48 -10.24
N ILE A 89 1.55 -12.33 -9.62
CA ILE A 89 1.27 -12.06 -8.22
C ILE A 89 -0.10 -11.36 -8.17
N PRO A 90 -1.12 -11.98 -7.54
CA PRO A 90 -2.51 -11.55 -7.66
C PRO A 90 -2.84 -10.31 -6.80
N THR A 91 -2.16 -9.19 -7.06
CA THR A 91 -2.28 -7.95 -6.27
C THR A 91 -3.69 -7.36 -6.25
N GLY A 92 -4.50 -7.64 -7.27
CA GLY A 92 -5.87 -7.14 -7.38
C GLY A 92 -6.00 -5.64 -7.69
N GLU A 93 -4.89 -4.90 -7.70
CA GLU A 93 -4.85 -3.44 -7.97
C GLU A 93 -4.76 -3.10 -9.47
N PHE A 94 -4.20 -3.99 -10.29
CA PHE A 94 -3.88 -3.71 -11.68
C PHE A 94 -4.74 -4.50 -12.66
N ALA A 95 -4.97 -3.92 -13.85
CA ALA A 95 -5.56 -4.65 -14.97
C ALA A 95 -4.69 -5.84 -15.43
N THR A 96 -3.39 -5.76 -15.15
CA THR A 96 -2.42 -6.83 -15.38
C THR A 96 -1.64 -7.04 -14.10
N ASP A 97 -1.80 -8.21 -13.49
CA ASP A 97 -1.03 -8.58 -12.31
C ASP A 97 0.47 -8.65 -12.65
N PRO A 98 1.33 -8.05 -11.81
CA PRO A 98 2.78 -8.09 -11.99
C PRO A 98 3.32 -9.50 -11.79
N THR A 99 4.44 -9.83 -12.43
CA THR A 99 5.06 -11.17 -12.32
C THR A 99 6.14 -11.23 -11.23
N CYS A 100 6.42 -12.43 -10.73
CA CYS A 100 7.52 -12.67 -9.78
C CYS A 100 8.89 -12.16 -10.26
N ASN A 101 9.13 -12.15 -11.57
CA ASN A 101 10.36 -11.63 -12.17
C ASN A 101 10.46 -10.10 -12.06
N GLU A 102 9.34 -9.39 -12.14
CA GLU A 102 9.30 -7.92 -11.98
C GLU A 102 9.60 -7.50 -10.54
N PHE A 103 9.36 -8.39 -9.58
CA PHE A 103 9.61 -8.13 -8.17
C PHE A 103 10.80 -8.86 -7.58
N GLN A 104 11.53 -9.68 -8.35
CA GLN A 104 12.59 -10.57 -7.84
C GLN A 104 13.58 -9.89 -6.88
N PHE A 105 13.79 -8.59 -7.05
CA PHE A 105 14.63 -7.79 -6.19
C PHE A 105 13.93 -6.50 -5.76
N GLN A 106 14.11 -6.11 -4.50
CA GLN A 106 13.70 -4.79 -3.99
C GLN A 106 14.87 -4.12 -3.25
N PRO A 107 14.94 -2.77 -3.27
CA PRO A 107 15.93 -2.05 -2.48
C PRO A 107 15.67 -2.27 -0.99
N ASN A 108 16.72 -2.48 -0.18
CA ASN A 108 16.58 -2.62 1.28
C ASN A 108 15.91 -1.40 1.95
N SER A 109 15.90 -0.24 1.30
CA SER A 109 15.23 0.97 1.81
C SER A 109 13.72 0.99 1.59
N ARG A 110 13.14 -0.03 0.94
CA ARG A 110 11.69 -0.17 0.70
C ARG A 110 11.12 -1.39 1.44
N THR A 111 11.78 -1.83 2.50
CA THR A 111 11.45 -3.05 3.24
C THR A 111 10.26 -2.91 4.18
N ASN A 112 9.86 -1.68 4.51
CA ASN A 112 8.83 -1.44 5.51
C ASN A 112 7.46 -1.67 4.88
N LEU A 113 6.82 -2.81 5.14
CA LEU A 113 5.39 -2.97 4.87
C LEU A 113 4.56 -2.12 5.84
N ILE A 114 5.05 -1.99 7.08
CA ILE A 114 4.41 -1.24 8.15
C ILE A 114 5.14 0.11 8.29
N PRO A 115 4.45 1.24 8.08
CA PRO A 115 4.99 2.57 8.32
C PRO A 115 5.57 2.69 9.74
N GLY A 116 6.77 3.25 9.87
CA GLY A 116 7.41 3.50 11.17
C GLY A 116 8.28 2.38 11.73
N GLN A 117 8.36 1.22 11.08
CA GLN A 117 9.33 0.17 11.45
C GLN A 117 10.47 0.10 10.44
N GLU A 118 11.73 0.02 10.89
CA GLU A 118 12.85 -0.32 10.00
C GLU A 118 12.73 -1.79 9.59
N GLY A 119 12.21 -2.03 8.40
CA GLY A 119 12.01 -3.34 7.82
C GLY A 119 13.35 -3.98 7.48
N ASN A 120 13.46 -5.27 7.75
CA ASN A 120 14.50 -6.13 7.18
C ASN A 120 13.93 -6.82 5.93
N CYS A 121 14.77 -7.56 5.18
CA CYS A 121 14.28 -8.26 3.99
C CYS A 121 13.17 -9.27 4.28
N ALA A 122 13.20 -9.92 5.46
CA ALA A 122 12.18 -10.90 5.86
C ALA A 122 10.81 -10.26 6.07
N ASP A 123 10.78 -8.97 6.41
CA ASP A 123 9.55 -8.22 6.64
C ASP A 123 9.01 -7.49 5.40
N THR A 124 9.72 -7.63 4.27
CA THR A 124 9.24 -7.06 3.02
C THR A 124 7.97 -7.75 2.58
N PHE A 125 7.08 -6.96 1.99
CA PHE A 125 5.99 -7.46 1.15
C PHE A 125 6.49 -8.56 0.19
N LEU A 126 7.68 -8.35 -0.40
CA LEU A 126 8.30 -9.27 -1.33
C LEU A 126 8.52 -10.68 -0.75
N GLN A 127 9.16 -10.78 0.41
CA GLN A 127 9.47 -12.08 1.02
C GLN A 127 8.22 -12.72 1.63
N ARG A 128 7.30 -11.91 2.19
CA ARG A 128 6.02 -12.38 2.72
C ARG A 128 5.14 -13.01 1.62
N THR A 129 5.18 -12.47 0.40
CA THR A 129 4.42 -13.00 -0.76
C THR A 129 5.20 -14.00 -1.61
N SER A 130 6.39 -14.42 -1.17
CA SER A 130 7.31 -15.24 -1.97
C SER A 130 6.79 -16.66 -2.26
N HIS A 131 5.77 -17.11 -1.50
CA HIS A 131 5.07 -18.37 -1.74
C HIS A 131 4.38 -18.41 -3.12
N TYR A 132 3.87 -17.28 -3.64
CA TYR A 132 3.31 -17.21 -5.00
C TYR A 132 4.34 -17.50 -6.09
N CYS A 133 5.61 -17.27 -5.80
CA CYS A 133 6.70 -17.42 -6.76
C CYS A 133 7.37 -18.80 -6.69
N GLY A 134 6.91 -19.68 -5.80
CA GLY A 134 7.46 -21.02 -5.62
C GLY A 134 8.84 -21.00 -4.96
N CYS A 135 9.08 -20.06 -4.04
CA CYS A 135 10.27 -20.11 -3.19
C CYS A 135 10.22 -21.36 -2.28
N PRO A 136 11.34 -22.11 -2.16
CA PRO A 136 11.37 -23.33 -1.38
C PRO A 136 11.19 -23.04 0.12
N ASN A 137 10.47 -23.92 0.82
CA ASN A 137 10.24 -23.85 2.27
C ASN A 137 9.50 -22.59 2.77
N ILE A 138 8.85 -21.84 1.87
CA ILE A 138 7.96 -20.76 2.25
C ILE A 138 6.52 -21.25 2.16
N GLN A 139 5.76 -21.01 3.22
CA GLN A 139 4.33 -21.28 3.27
C GLN A 139 3.60 -20.00 3.66
N GLN A 140 2.41 -19.82 3.10
CA GLN A 140 1.49 -18.78 3.51
C GLN A 140 1.00 -19.09 4.94
N GLU A 141 1.05 -18.09 5.82
CA GLU A 141 0.67 -18.25 7.23
C GLU A 141 -0.77 -17.79 7.50
N CYS A 142 -1.28 -16.87 6.68
CA CYS A 142 -2.58 -16.25 6.86
C CYS A 142 -3.40 -16.33 5.57
N TYR A 143 -4.68 -16.64 5.69
CA TYR A 143 -5.60 -16.85 4.58
C TYR A 143 -6.83 -15.96 4.76
N LEU A 144 -7.34 -15.40 3.67
CA LEU A 144 -8.60 -14.66 3.69
C LEU A 144 -9.77 -15.58 4.04
N CYS A 145 -9.83 -16.77 3.42
CA CYS A 145 -10.84 -17.77 3.75
C CYS A 145 -10.31 -18.73 4.83
N PRO A 146 -11.10 -19.04 5.88
CA PRO A 146 -10.65 -19.85 7.01
C PRO A 146 -10.18 -21.27 6.65
N ASP A 147 -10.69 -21.83 5.56
CA ASP A 147 -10.32 -23.16 5.06
C ASP A 147 -9.15 -23.13 4.06
N GLY A 148 -8.57 -21.95 3.81
CA GLY A 148 -7.50 -21.74 2.85
C GLY A 148 -7.93 -21.81 1.39
N SER A 149 -9.24 -21.87 1.11
CA SER A 149 -9.76 -21.83 -0.25
C SER A 149 -9.78 -20.42 -0.84
N ASN A 150 -9.98 -20.35 -2.15
CA ASN A 150 -10.11 -19.06 -2.85
C ASN A 150 -11.46 -18.41 -2.53
N PRO A 151 -11.57 -17.07 -2.56
CA PRO A 151 -12.83 -16.38 -2.36
C PRO A 151 -13.87 -16.75 -3.44
N GLY A 152 -15.13 -16.87 -3.05
CA GLY A 152 -16.23 -17.22 -3.96
C GLY A 152 -16.55 -16.12 -4.99
N ASN A 153 -16.15 -14.88 -4.72
CA ASN A 153 -16.31 -13.76 -5.66
C ASN A 153 -15.03 -12.90 -5.74
N PRO A 154 -13.99 -13.35 -6.47
CA PRO A 154 -12.67 -12.70 -6.48
C PRO A 154 -12.68 -11.27 -7.04
N ASP A 155 -13.63 -10.94 -7.91
CA ASP A 155 -13.72 -9.63 -8.57
C ASP A 155 -14.53 -8.60 -7.76
N ARG A 156 -15.15 -9.01 -6.64
CA ARG A 156 -15.93 -8.10 -5.79
C ARG A 156 -15.00 -7.07 -5.13
N GLY A 157 -15.16 -5.81 -5.54
CA GLY A 157 -14.43 -4.66 -5.01
C GLY A 157 -15.08 -4.03 -3.79
N GLU A 158 -14.27 -3.57 -2.84
CA GLU A 158 -14.69 -2.63 -1.82
C GLU A 158 -13.85 -1.35 -1.91
N ALA A 159 -14.46 -0.21 -1.60
CA ALA A 159 -13.88 1.11 -1.84
C ALA A 159 -13.51 1.85 -0.54
N TRP A 160 -13.63 1.22 0.63
CA TRP A 160 -13.62 1.88 1.93
C TRP A 160 -12.43 1.50 2.80
N ALA A 161 -12.19 0.21 2.98
CA ALA A 161 -11.25 -0.32 3.95
C ALA A 161 -9.86 -0.53 3.35
N THR A 162 -9.76 -1.08 2.14
CA THR A 162 -8.51 -1.40 1.41
C THR A 162 -8.48 -0.84 -0.01
N ASN A 163 -9.65 -0.44 -0.55
CA ASN A 163 -9.80 -0.04 -1.96
C ASN A 163 -9.34 -1.14 -2.94
N SER A 164 -9.62 -2.40 -2.59
CA SER A 164 -9.20 -3.59 -3.32
C SER A 164 -10.39 -4.52 -3.63
N ASN A 165 -10.19 -5.47 -4.53
CA ASN A 165 -11.13 -6.58 -4.72
C ASN A 165 -10.76 -7.78 -3.84
N CYS A 166 -11.63 -8.78 -3.83
CA CYS A 166 -11.43 -9.98 -3.03
C CYS A 166 -10.16 -10.76 -3.38
N ARG A 167 -9.68 -10.70 -4.63
CA ARG A 167 -8.37 -11.24 -5.00
C ARG A 167 -7.22 -10.45 -4.37
N GLY A 168 -7.28 -9.12 -4.41
CA GLY A 168 -6.28 -8.29 -3.75
C GLY A 168 -6.33 -8.38 -2.22
N LEU A 169 -7.52 -8.61 -1.63
CA LEU A 169 -7.67 -8.93 -0.21
C LEU A 169 -7.05 -10.29 0.15
N GLU A 170 -7.29 -11.32 -0.66
CA GLU A 170 -6.65 -12.64 -0.50
C GLU A 170 -5.13 -12.51 -0.49
N PHE A 171 -4.62 -11.76 -1.45
CA PHE A 171 -3.21 -11.44 -1.56
C PHE A 171 -2.70 -10.62 -0.36
N LEU A 172 -3.43 -9.62 0.12
CA LEU A 172 -3.07 -8.86 1.32
C LEU A 172 -2.95 -9.77 2.55
N PHE A 173 -3.94 -10.66 2.76
CA PHE A 173 -3.90 -11.62 3.87
C PHE A 173 -2.73 -12.58 3.74
N SER A 174 -2.39 -13.01 2.52
CA SER A 174 -1.24 -13.88 2.29
C SER A 174 0.10 -13.26 2.72
N ALA A 175 0.17 -11.93 2.80
CA ALA A 175 1.35 -11.20 3.23
C ALA A 175 1.45 -11.04 4.76
N PHE A 176 0.40 -11.39 5.52
CA PHE A 176 0.43 -11.34 6.97
C PHE A 176 1.09 -12.58 7.57
N THR A 177 1.85 -12.34 8.65
CA THR A 177 2.32 -13.40 9.54
C THR A 177 1.15 -13.97 10.35
N ALA A 178 1.38 -15.13 10.99
CA ALA A 178 0.38 -15.77 11.83
C ALA A 178 -0.17 -14.85 12.95
N ASP A 179 0.69 -14.04 13.57
CA ASP A 179 0.30 -13.13 14.67
C ASP A 179 -0.53 -11.95 14.14
N GLU A 180 -0.13 -11.38 13.02
CA GLU A 180 -0.84 -10.30 12.34
C GLU A 180 -2.21 -10.73 11.84
N CYS A 181 -2.34 -11.98 11.41
CA CYS A 181 -3.60 -12.59 10.98
C CYS A 181 -4.68 -12.57 12.07
N GLN A 182 -4.28 -12.60 13.35
CA GLN A 182 -5.21 -12.55 14.48
C GLN A 182 -5.63 -11.13 14.83
N VAL A 183 -4.85 -10.12 14.43
CA VAL A 183 -4.99 -8.74 14.91
C VAL A 183 -5.60 -7.83 13.84
N TYR A 184 -5.13 -7.93 12.59
CA TYR A 184 -5.56 -7.00 11.55
C TYR A 184 -7.03 -7.12 11.12
N PRO A 185 -7.63 -8.33 10.97
CA PRO A 185 -9.04 -8.42 10.61
C PRO A 185 -9.95 -7.66 11.59
N ASP A 186 -9.64 -7.75 12.89
CA ASP A 186 -10.36 -7.02 13.94
C ASP A 186 -10.09 -5.52 13.87
N ASN A 187 -8.86 -5.10 13.56
CA ASN A 187 -8.51 -3.68 13.43
C ASN A 187 -9.18 -3.02 12.21
N PHE A 188 -9.31 -3.74 11.08
CA PHE A 188 -10.09 -3.24 9.94
C PHE A 188 -11.56 -3.12 10.33
N GLY A 189 -12.04 -4.00 11.21
CA GLY A 189 -13.43 -4.05 11.63
C GLY A 189 -14.37 -4.43 10.50
N VAL A 190 -13.89 -5.29 9.59
CA VAL A 190 -14.66 -5.79 8.44
C VAL A 190 -14.46 -7.30 8.34
N ASN A 191 -15.56 -8.04 8.22
CA ASN A 191 -15.53 -9.47 7.92
C ASN A 191 -15.32 -9.67 6.41
N PHE A 192 -14.07 -9.54 5.97
CA PHE A 192 -13.70 -9.71 4.57
C PHE A 192 -13.98 -11.11 4.03
N ALA A 193 -13.90 -12.15 4.87
CA ALA A 193 -14.19 -13.52 4.46
C ALA A 193 -15.67 -13.65 4.01
N ALA A 194 -16.60 -13.08 4.78
CA ALA A 194 -18.00 -13.04 4.39
C ALA A 194 -18.25 -12.12 3.19
N PHE A 195 -17.61 -10.94 3.15
CA PHE A 195 -17.69 -10.04 2.00
C PHE A 195 -17.26 -10.73 0.70
N CYS A 196 -16.20 -11.53 0.76
CA CYS A 196 -15.67 -12.26 -0.39
C CYS A 196 -16.31 -13.62 -0.65
N VAL A 197 -17.36 -13.95 0.09
CA VAL A 197 -18.14 -15.19 -0.07
C VAL A 197 -17.23 -16.42 0.07
N CYS A 198 -16.39 -16.42 1.10
CA CYS A 198 -15.55 -17.57 1.42
C CYS A 198 -16.41 -18.80 1.74
N PRO A 199 -16.04 -20.00 1.25
CA PRO A 199 -16.73 -21.25 1.58
C PRO A 199 -16.87 -21.47 3.09
N GLY A 200 -18.08 -21.87 3.51
CA GLY A 200 -18.37 -22.14 4.93
C GLY A 200 -18.50 -20.90 5.82
N VAL A 201 -18.33 -19.69 5.28
CA VAL A 201 -18.55 -18.43 6.00
C VAL A 201 -19.96 -17.94 5.70
N GLU A 202 -20.77 -17.79 6.75
CA GLU A 202 -22.13 -17.26 6.63
C GLU A 202 -22.10 -15.75 6.39
N GLU A 203 -22.95 -15.28 5.47
CA GLU A 203 -23.16 -13.85 5.26
C GLU A 203 -23.83 -13.25 6.51
N PRO A 204 -23.35 -12.10 7.02
CA PRO A 204 -24.01 -11.39 8.11
C PRO A 204 -25.49 -11.12 7.79
N PRO A 205 -26.35 -11.06 8.82
CA PRO A 205 -27.75 -10.69 8.61
C PRO A 205 -27.85 -9.30 7.97
N ALA A 206 -28.90 -9.07 7.18
CA ALA A 206 -29.09 -7.81 6.47
C ALA A 206 -29.22 -6.61 7.42
N ASP A 207 -29.73 -6.84 8.62
CA ASP A 207 -29.79 -5.92 9.74
C ASP A 207 -28.57 -6.08 10.65
N ASN A 208 -27.42 -5.58 10.22
CA ASN A 208 -26.26 -5.50 11.08
C ASN A 208 -26.45 -4.40 12.15
N PRO A 209 -26.63 -4.75 13.44
CA PRO A 209 -26.86 -3.75 14.48
C PRO A 209 -25.63 -2.87 14.72
N GLU A 210 -24.43 -3.36 14.37
CA GLU A 210 -23.17 -2.64 14.56
C GLU A 210 -22.99 -1.51 13.55
N CYS A 211 -23.66 -1.61 12.38
CA CYS A 211 -23.46 -0.64 11.33
C CYS A 211 -24.69 -0.41 10.44
N SER A 212 -25.26 0.79 10.56
CA SER A 212 -26.26 1.33 9.63
C SER A 212 -25.83 2.69 9.13
N ILE A 213 -25.96 2.94 7.82
CA ILE A 213 -25.61 4.23 7.24
C ILE A 213 -26.62 5.30 7.66
N CYS A 214 -27.91 4.97 7.64
CA CYS A 214 -28.99 5.93 7.89
C CYS A 214 -29.80 5.63 9.16
N ASN A 215 -29.20 4.96 10.15
CA ASN A 215 -29.82 4.64 11.44
C ASN A 215 -31.19 3.95 11.29
N GLY A 216 -31.26 2.93 10.41
CA GLY A 216 -32.48 2.18 10.10
C GLY A 216 -33.43 2.86 9.10
N ASN A 217 -33.14 4.08 8.66
CA ASN A 217 -33.84 4.68 7.51
C ASN A 217 -33.29 4.13 6.19
N ALA A 218 -34.10 4.19 5.15
CA ALA A 218 -33.65 3.85 3.81
C ALA A 218 -32.64 4.88 3.27
N VAL A 219 -31.65 4.40 2.53
CA VAL A 219 -30.74 5.22 1.73
C VAL A 219 -31.53 6.01 0.68
N VAL A 220 -31.25 7.30 0.55
CA VAL A 220 -31.77 8.12 -0.54
C VAL A 220 -30.85 8.05 -1.75
N ASN A 221 -31.45 7.92 -2.94
CA ASN A 221 -30.73 7.87 -4.21
C ASN A 221 -29.60 6.80 -4.22
N PRO A 222 -29.93 5.49 -4.18
CA PRO A 222 -28.96 4.40 -4.09
C PRO A 222 -27.85 4.46 -5.16
N ASP A 223 -28.15 5.01 -6.34
CA ASP A 223 -27.21 5.11 -7.46
C ASP A 223 -26.29 6.35 -7.40
N PHE A 224 -26.42 7.19 -6.36
CA PHE A 224 -25.59 8.39 -6.22
C PHE A 224 -24.13 8.03 -5.93
N ILE A 225 -23.22 8.53 -6.77
CA ILE A 225 -21.77 8.42 -6.59
C ILE A 225 -21.32 9.64 -5.78
N TYR A 226 -21.04 9.44 -4.50
CA TYR A 226 -20.66 10.53 -3.59
C TYR A 226 -19.16 10.80 -3.54
N ALA A 227 -18.35 9.86 -4.02
CA ALA A 227 -16.91 10.03 -4.13
C ALA A 227 -16.36 9.20 -5.30
N ARG A 228 -15.51 9.85 -6.10
CA ARG A 228 -14.63 9.22 -7.08
C ARG A 228 -13.23 9.79 -6.86
N PRO A 229 -12.47 9.25 -5.89
CA PRO A 229 -11.07 9.61 -5.75
C PRO A 229 -10.37 9.45 -7.11
N PRO A 230 -9.47 10.36 -7.50
CA PRO A 230 -8.82 10.32 -8.81
C PRO A 230 -8.09 8.99 -9.07
N ASP A 231 -7.67 8.31 -8.01
CA ASP A 231 -6.93 7.05 -8.05
C ASP A 231 -7.75 5.85 -7.55
N ALA A 232 -9.06 6.02 -7.30
CA ALA A 232 -9.89 4.90 -6.85
C ALA A 232 -10.25 3.99 -8.03
N VAL A 233 -9.96 2.70 -7.86
CA VAL A 233 -10.38 1.64 -8.77
C VAL A 233 -11.90 1.44 -8.69
N PHE A 234 -12.48 1.63 -7.50
CA PHE A 234 -13.89 1.40 -7.24
C PHE A 234 -14.65 2.71 -6.98
N GLU A 235 -15.79 2.86 -7.66
CA GLU A 235 -16.72 3.96 -7.37
C GLU A 235 -17.37 3.77 -6.01
N ARG A 236 -17.63 4.86 -5.29
CA ARG A 236 -18.39 4.83 -4.02
C ARG A 236 -19.83 5.25 -4.27
N LYS A 237 -20.75 4.27 -4.33
CA LYS A 237 -22.20 4.49 -4.42
C LYS A 237 -22.91 4.30 -3.09
N CYS A 238 -24.05 4.94 -2.94
CA CYS A 238 -24.87 4.83 -1.73
C CYS A 238 -25.39 3.40 -1.48
N SER A 239 -25.84 2.69 -2.52
CA SER A 239 -26.24 1.28 -2.42
C SER A 239 -25.10 0.36 -2.02
N GLN A 240 -23.92 0.55 -2.62
CA GLN A 240 -22.74 -0.27 -2.29
C GLN A 240 -22.27 -0.01 -0.85
N ALA A 241 -22.39 1.23 -0.37
CA ALA A 241 -22.08 1.53 1.01
C ALA A 241 -23.03 0.77 1.96
N GLU A 242 -24.34 0.78 1.68
CA GLU A 242 -25.34 0.07 2.50
C GLU A 242 -25.10 -1.43 2.51
N GLU A 243 -24.71 -1.99 1.36
CA GLU A 243 -24.29 -3.38 1.25
C GLU A 243 -23.02 -3.67 2.06
N PHE A 244 -22.01 -2.79 1.97
CA PHE A 244 -20.74 -2.94 2.69
C PHE A 244 -20.91 -2.83 4.22
N ALA A 245 -21.84 -2.01 4.69
CA ALA A 245 -22.14 -1.83 6.12
C ALA A 245 -22.47 -3.15 6.83
N LYS A 246 -23.07 -4.12 6.12
CA LYS A 246 -23.40 -5.45 6.68
C LYS A 246 -22.17 -6.23 7.12
N PHE A 247 -21.02 -5.96 6.52
CA PHE A 247 -19.77 -6.67 6.79
C PHE A 247 -18.91 -5.99 7.86
N ILE A 248 -19.30 -4.80 8.33
CA ILE A 248 -18.56 -4.08 9.37
C ILE A 248 -18.85 -4.70 10.74
N THR A 249 -17.80 -5.11 11.45
CA THR A 249 -17.94 -5.89 12.70
C THR A 249 -17.93 -5.05 13.96
N ASN A 250 -17.65 -3.74 13.87
CA ASN A 250 -17.69 -2.85 15.02
C ASN A 250 -18.12 -1.42 14.65
N SER A 251 -18.71 -0.73 15.62
CA SER A 251 -19.25 0.62 15.43
C SER A 251 -18.18 1.67 15.07
N ARG A 252 -16.94 1.52 15.57
CA ARG A 252 -15.84 2.46 15.29
C ARG A 252 -15.49 2.45 13.80
N SER A 253 -15.26 1.27 13.22
CA SER A 253 -15.02 1.13 11.79
C SER A 253 -16.23 1.59 10.97
N CYS A 254 -17.45 1.37 11.46
CA CYS A 254 -18.65 1.89 10.79
C CYS A 254 -18.62 3.43 10.69
N ASP A 255 -18.31 4.10 11.80
CA ASP A 255 -18.24 5.55 11.86
C ASP A 255 -17.13 6.11 10.98
N THR A 256 -15.94 5.50 11.01
CA THR A 256 -14.78 5.96 10.24
C THR A 256 -14.94 5.67 8.73
N LEU A 257 -15.26 4.44 8.35
CA LEU A 257 -15.28 4.01 6.96
C LEU A 257 -16.47 4.61 6.19
N LEU A 258 -17.65 4.74 6.84
CA LEU A 258 -18.88 5.15 6.16
C LEU A 258 -19.31 6.60 6.42
N GLN A 259 -18.49 7.41 7.10
CA GLN A 259 -18.83 8.80 7.43
C GLN A 259 -19.29 9.60 6.21
N GLN A 260 -18.55 9.52 5.10
CA GLN A 260 -18.88 10.24 3.86
C GLN A 260 -20.19 9.74 3.24
N ALA A 261 -20.44 8.42 3.31
CA ALA A 261 -21.69 7.84 2.85
C ALA A 261 -22.88 8.37 3.66
N ARG A 262 -22.76 8.45 4.99
CA ARG A 262 -23.85 8.97 5.86
C ARG A 262 -24.24 10.40 5.51
N ILE A 263 -23.25 11.25 5.22
CA ILE A 263 -23.50 12.65 4.82
C ILE A 263 -24.22 12.71 3.47
N ALA A 264 -23.79 11.89 2.51
CA ALA A 264 -24.26 11.98 1.12
C ALA A 264 -25.55 11.21 0.84
N CYS A 265 -25.78 10.10 1.55
CA CYS A 265 -26.76 9.07 1.19
C CYS A 265 -27.99 9.03 2.10
N CYS A 266 -28.05 9.86 3.15
CA CYS A 266 -29.15 9.85 4.11
C CYS A 266 -29.99 11.13 4.04
N PRO A 267 -31.32 11.04 4.23
CA PRO A 267 -32.25 12.15 4.03
C PRO A 267 -32.02 13.38 4.91
N ASN A 268 -31.30 13.23 6.04
CA ASN A 268 -31.02 14.33 6.96
C ASN A 268 -29.55 14.70 7.09
N GLY A 269 -28.61 14.00 6.41
CA GLY A 269 -27.17 14.29 6.40
C GLY A 269 -26.47 14.57 7.74
N SER A 270 -27.17 14.40 8.87
CA SER A 270 -26.77 14.91 10.18
C SER A 270 -26.13 13.76 10.94
N ILE A 271 -24.81 13.85 11.10
CA ILE A 271 -24.04 12.96 11.97
C ILE A 271 -24.49 13.26 13.41
N PRO A 272 -25.10 12.31 14.13
CA PRO A 272 -25.43 12.50 15.54
C PRO A 272 -24.13 12.75 16.30
N GLY A 273 -23.98 13.94 16.92
CA GLY A 273 -22.79 14.31 17.71
C GLY A 273 -21.74 15.14 16.97
N LEU A 274 -21.88 15.40 15.67
CA LEU A 274 -21.12 16.45 15.00
C LEU A 274 -21.93 17.74 15.10
N GLU A 275 -21.82 18.46 16.22
CA GLU A 275 -22.34 19.83 16.33
C GLU A 275 -21.63 20.68 15.27
N THR A 276 -22.26 20.82 14.12
CA THR A 276 -21.85 21.79 13.12
C THR A 276 -22.00 23.16 13.76
N ASN A 277 -20.89 23.76 14.18
CA ASN A 277 -20.81 25.20 14.34
C ASN A 277 -21.04 25.81 12.96
N THR A 278 -22.31 26.10 12.68
CA THR A 278 -22.80 26.57 11.39
C THR A 278 -22.27 27.97 11.12
N MET A 279 -21.06 28.08 10.57
CA MET A 279 -20.73 29.26 9.76
C MET A 279 -21.50 29.12 8.45
N GLY A 280 -22.52 29.96 8.28
CA GLY A 280 -23.43 29.91 7.14
C GLY A 280 -22.71 29.94 5.81
N ALA A 281 -22.86 28.86 5.03
CA ALA A 281 -22.42 28.80 3.64
C ALA A 281 -23.65 29.00 2.74
N SER A 282 -23.70 30.17 2.11
CA SER A 282 -24.52 30.45 0.94
C SER A 282 -24.15 29.51 -0.20
N SER A 283 -25.14 29.06 -0.96
CA SER A 283 -25.04 28.25 -2.18
C SER A 283 -24.00 28.79 -3.16
N GLY A 284 -22.79 28.27 -3.07
CA GLY A 284 -21.73 28.43 -4.05
C GLY A 284 -21.06 27.08 -4.21
N VAL A 285 -21.05 26.56 -5.44
CA VAL A 285 -20.33 25.34 -5.82
C VAL A 285 -18.86 25.52 -5.46
N ALA A 286 -18.47 25.05 -4.27
CA ALA A 286 -17.11 25.11 -3.78
C ALA A 286 -16.33 23.96 -4.42
N ARG A 287 -15.47 24.30 -5.39
CA ARG A 287 -14.33 23.46 -5.76
C ARG A 287 -13.47 23.28 -4.51
N VAL A 288 -13.51 22.09 -3.92
CA VAL A 288 -12.58 21.69 -2.88
C VAL A 288 -11.19 21.66 -3.50
N GLY A 289 -10.33 22.57 -3.03
CA GLY A 289 -8.93 22.63 -3.43
C GLY A 289 -8.22 21.37 -2.95
N SER A 290 -7.85 20.51 -3.90
CA SER A 290 -6.97 19.36 -3.69
C SER A 290 -5.57 19.87 -3.36
N THR A 291 -5.16 19.69 -2.11
CA THR A 291 -3.77 19.82 -1.70
C THR A 291 -3.03 18.64 -2.31
N LYS A 292 -2.18 18.93 -3.30
CA LYS A 292 -1.39 17.94 -4.04
C LYS A 292 -0.41 17.23 -3.11
N MET A 293 -0.52 15.91 -3.02
CA MET A 293 0.57 15.04 -2.59
C MET A 293 0.85 14.08 -3.75
N PHE A 294 1.99 14.27 -4.40
CA PHE A 294 2.49 13.42 -5.48
C PHE A 294 3.51 12.45 -4.89
N VAL A 295 3.18 11.16 -4.80
CA VAL A 295 4.09 10.02 -5.05
C VAL A 295 3.18 8.90 -5.54
N GLY A 296 3.48 8.34 -6.71
CA GLY A 296 2.79 7.17 -7.24
C GLY A 296 3.55 5.88 -6.92
N LEU A 297 2.78 4.78 -6.94
CA LEU A 297 3.14 3.36 -6.86
C LEU A 297 3.22 2.76 -5.44
N ALA A 298 2.33 1.79 -5.18
CA ALA A 298 2.17 0.93 -3.98
C ALA A 298 1.45 1.49 -2.74
N ILE A 299 0.71 2.61 -2.85
CA ILE A 299 0.27 3.38 -1.68
C ILE A 299 -1.16 3.07 -1.19
N SER A 300 -2.02 2.35 -1.92
CA SER A 300 -3.41 2.19 -1.47
C SER A 300 -3.55 1.30 -0.23
N ALA A 301 -2.87 0.14 -0.17
CA ALA A 301 -2.83 -0.67 1.05
C ALA A 301 -1.96 -0.03 2.16
N MET A 302 -0.89 0.70 1.80
CA MET A 302 0.02 1.35 2.75
C MET A 302 -0.60 2.56 3.46
N ALA A 303 -1.34 3.43 2.76
CA ALA A 303 -2.00 4.60 3.34
C ALA A 303 -3.08 4.23 4.37
N ILE A 304 -3.61 3.01 4.28
CA ILE A 304 -4.58 2.47 5.24
C ILE A 304 -3.87 1.95 6.49
N LEU A 305 -2.69 1.33 6.35
CA LEU A 305 -1.84 1.04 7.51
C LEU A 305 -1.37 2.31 8.23
N GLU A 306 -1.09 3.41 7.50
CA GLU A 306 -0.74 4.71 8.09
C GLU A 306 -1.84 5.24 9.04
N ALA A 307 -3.12 5.10 8.69
CA ALA A 307 -4.23 5.56 9.52
C ALA A 307 -4.48 4.68 10.76
N MET A 308 -3.98 3.44 10.77
CA MET A 308 -4.19 2.49 11.87
C MET A 308 -3.06 2.53 12.91
N VAL A 309 -1.85 2.94 12.53
CA VAL A 309 -0.69 3.06 13.44
C VAL A 309 -0.71 4.36 14.25
N GLU A 310 -1.30 5.45 13.77
CA GLU A 310 -1.36 6.73 14.52
C GLU A 310 -2.33 6.74 15.72
N VAL A 311 -3.05 5.64 16.00
CA VAL A 311 -4.09 5.60 17.05
C VAL A 311 -3.82 4.58 18.17
N ASN A 312 -2.58 4.08 18.28
CA ASN A 312 -2.13 3.29 19.44
C ASN A 312 -0.90 3.91 20.12
#